data_AF-A0A7Y6KJX0-F1
#
_entry.id   AF-A0A7Y6KJX0-F1
#
_cell.length_a   1.000
_cell.length_b   1.000
_cell.length_c   1.000
_cell.angle_alpha   90.00
_cell.angle_beta   90.00
_cell.angle_gamma   90.00
#
_symmetry.space_group_name_H-M   'P 1'
#
loop_
_entity.id
_entity.type
_entity.pdbx_description
1 polymer ?
#
loop_
_entity_poly.entity_id
_entity_poly.type
_entity_poly.pdbx_seq_one_letter_code
_entity_poly.pdbx_strand_id
1 'polypeptide(L)'
;MKKKIRNLKIASVLRRAISKVLMEGRVFNKNVVISDVKLSEDLKKADVYVVLSSLNKKDYNTNTIVKEINQSAWLIRKSMLSYVNLRFIPKLVFKADLAFDNFVNISKG
;
A
#
# COMPACT_ATOMS: atom_id res chain seq x y z
N MET A 1 -22.84 -0.24 12.17
CA MET A 1 -22.66 0.67 11.01
C MET A 1 -21.57 1.74 11.19
N LYS A 2 -21.54 2.52 12.29
CA LYS A 2 -20.55 3.62 12.51
C LYS A 2 -19.06 3.19 12.48
N LYS A 3 -18.72 1.99 12.99
CA LYS A 3 -17.33 1.46 13.00
C LYS A 3 -16.77 1.24 11.58
N LYS A 4 -17.60 0.74 10.66
CA LYS A 4 -17.20 0.45 9.27
C LYS A 4 -16.87 1.73 8.49
N ILE A 5 -17.67 2.78 8.66
CA ILE A 5 -17.42 4.11 8.05
C ILE A 5 -16.12 4.72 8.59
N ARG A 6 -15.88 4.62 9.91
CA ARG A 6 -14.63 5.09 10.52
C ARG A 6 -13.42 4.37 9.93
N ASN A 7 -13.49 3.05 9.78
CA ASN A 7 -12.40 2.26 9.21
C ASN A 7 -12.11 2.67 7.76
N LEU A 8 -13.14 2.93 6.95
CA LEU A 8 -12.96 3.41 5.58
C LEU A 8 -12.28 4.78 5.53
N LYS A 9 -12.64 5.71 6.42
CA LYS A 9 -11.97 7.01 6.53
C LYS A 9 -10.49 6.85 6.90
N ILE A 10 -10.18 6.00 7.88
CA ILE A 10 -8.79 5.74 8.29
C ILE A 10 -8.01 5.08 7.15
N ALA A 11 -8.59 4.10 6.46
CA ALA A 11 -7.96 3.45 5.31
C ALA A 11 -7.65 4.44 4.19
N SER A 12 -8.57 5.37 3.89
CA SER A 12 -8.35 6.44 2.92
C SER A 12 -7.20 7.38 3.31
N VAL A 13 -7.15 7.81 4.58
CA VAL A 13 -6.06 8.63 5.11
C VAL A 13 -4.72 7.92 5.01
N LEU A 14 -4.67 6.64 5.42
CA LEU A 14 -3.46 5.83 5.33
C LEU A 14 -3.01 5.66 3.89
N ARG A 15 -3.93 5.32 2.98
CA ARG A 15 -3.64 5.19 1.55
C ARG A 15 -2.98 6.45 1.00
N ARG A 16 -3.58 7.62 1.23
CA ARG A 16 -3.04 8.90 0.75
C ARG A 16 -1.64 9.19 1.29
N ALA A 17 -1.42 8.92 2.57
CA ALA A 17 -0.13 9.14 3.21
C ALA A 17 0.95 8.16 2.73
N ILE A 18 0.62 6.87 2.59
CA ILE A 18 1.53 5.87 2.01
C ILE A 18 1.91 6.27 0.59
N SER A 19 0.93 6.62 -0.25
CA SER A 19 1.18 7.06 -1.61
C SER A 19 2.14 8.25 -1.67
N LYS A 20 1.96 9.25 -0.80
CA LYS A 20 2.87 10.40 -0.75
C LYS A 20 4.30 10.01 -0.39
N VAL A 21 4.47 9.16 0.64
CA VAL A 21 5.79 8.66 1.06
C VAL A 21 6.49 7.88 -0.06
N LEU A 22 5.74 7.07 -0.81
CA LEU A 22 6.28 6.31 -1.94
C LEU A 22 6.64 7.21 -3.13
N MET A 23 5.81 8.22 -3.43
CA MET A 23 6.08 9.19 -4.50
C MET A 23 7.35 10.01 -4.25
N GLU A 24 7.70 10.27 -2.99
CA GLU A 24 8.93 10.97 -2.63
C GLU A 24 10.20 10.15 -2.90
N GLY A 25 10.09 8.82 -3.07
CA GLY A 25 11.19 7.95 -3.48
C GLY A 25 12.32 7.75 -2.45
N ARG A 26 12.27 8.42 -1.28
CA ARG A 26 13.38 8.45 -0.30
C ARG A 26 13.54 7.14 0.47
N VAL A 27 12.43 6.48 0.80
CA VAL A 27 12.42 5.23 1.60
C VAL A 27 12.25 3.98 0.75
N PHE A 28 11.73 4.15 -0.46
CA PHE A 28 11.52 3.08 -1.43
C PHE A 28 11.45 3.74 -2.81
N ASN A 29 12.35 3.34 -3.72
CA ASN A 29 12.60 4.06 -4.97
C ASN A 29 11.97 3.40 -6.20
N LYS A 30 11.18 2.35 -6.03
CA LYS A 30 10.51 1.65 -7.15
C LYS A 30 9.09 2.16 -7.33
N ASN A 31 8.67 2.29 -8.59
CA ASN A 31 7.35 2.82 -8.94
C ASN A 31 6.24 1.81 -8.63
N VAL A 32 5.65 1.96 -7.45
CA VAL A 32 4.56 1.13 -6.94
C VAL A 32 3.34 1.99 -6.66
N VAL A 33 2.17 1.53 -7.09
CA VAL A 33 0.89 2.20 -6.87
C VAL A 33 0.10 1.43 -5.82
N ILE A 34 -0.48 2.15 -4.86
CA ILE A 34 -1.37 1.55 -3.86
C ILE A 34 -2.76 1.40 -4.47
N SER A 35 -3.24 0.16 -4.61
CA SER A 35 -4.56 -0.15 -5.19
C SER A 35 -5.67 -0.23 -4.15
N ASP A 36 -5.37 -0.68 -2.94
CA ASP A 36 -6.30 -0.75 -1.80
C ASP A 36 -5.58 -0.80 -0.44
N VAL A 37 -6.29 -0.45 0.64
CA VAL A 37 -5.81 -0.59 2.01
C VAL A 37 -6.91 -1.17 2.88
N LYS A 38 -6.66 -2.34 3.47
CA LYS A 38 -7.59 -3.04 4.35
C LYS A 38 -7.07 -3.06 5.78
N LEU A 39 -7.87 -2.54 6.71
CA LEU A 39 -7.57 -2.53 8.14
C LEU A 39 -8.09 -3.81 8.81
N SER A 40 -7.31 -4.33 9.75
CA SER A 40 -7.78 -5.37 10.68
C SER A 40 -8.88 -4.83 11.59
N GLU A 41 -9.70 -5.72 12.15
CA GLU A 41 -10.83 -5.32 13.02
C GLU A 41 -10.40 -4.58 14.29
N ASP A 42 -9.19 -4.87 14.77
CA ASP A 42 -8.53 -4.27 15.92
C ASP A 42 -7.70 -3.02 15.57
N LEU A 43 -7.66 -2.62 14.29
CA LEU A 43 -6.89 -1.49 13.76
C LEU A 43 -5.37 -1.57 14.00
N LYS A 44 -4.84 -2.73 14.41
CA LYS A 44 -3.41 -2.90 14.67
C LYS A 44 -2.60 -3.15 13.40
N LYS A 45 -3.24 -3.67 12.36
CA LYS A 45 -2.60 -4.04 11.09
C LYS A 45 -3.36 -3.44 9.90
N ALA A 46 -2.61 -3.03 8.88
CA ALA A 46 -3.13 -2.62 7.59
C ALA A 46 -2.46 -3.46 6.50
N ASP A 47 -3.26 -4.24 5.79
CA ASP A 47 -2.85 -4.87 4.55
C ASP A 47 -2.95 -3.83 3.43
N VAL A 48 -1.81 -3.55 2.79
CA VAL A 48 -1.67 -2.54 1.74
C VAL A 48 -1.45 -3.26 0.42
N TYR A 49 -2.43 -3.18 -0.47
CA TYR A 49 -2.38 -3.83 -1.77
C TYR A 49 -1.70 -2.93 -2.78
N VAL A 50 -0.79 -3.52 -3.55
CA VAL A 50 0.05 -2.79 -4.48
C VAL A 50 0.04 -3.41 -5.87
N VAL A 51 0.15 -2.54 -6.86
CA VAL A 51 0.37 -2.90 -8.26
C VAL A 51 1.64 -2.22 -8.77
N LEU A 52 2.35 -2.90 -9.66
CA LEU A 52 3.47 -2.30 -10.38
C LEU A 52 2.91 -1.35 -11.44
N SER A 53 3.51 -0.15 -11.55
CA SER A 53 3.20 0.73 -12.67
C SER A 53 3.50 0.01 -13.99
N SER A 54 2.64 0.19 -15.00
CA SER A 54 2.73 -0.49 -16.31
C SER A 54 4.10 -0.33 -16.98
N LEU A 55 4.82 0.74 -16.66
CA LEU A 55 6.17 1.04 -17.17
C LEU A 55 7.23 0.04 -16.68
N ASN A 56 7.02 -0.63 -15.53
CA ASN A 56 8.02 -1.46 -14.86
C ASN A 56 7.71 -2.96 -14.92
N LYS A 57 6.62 -3.37 -15.59
CA LYS A 57 6.18 -4.78 -15.62
C LYS A 57 7.12 -5.71 -16.39
N LYS A 58 7.98 -5.19 -17.27
CA LYS A 58 8.94 -6.01 -18.04
C LYS A 58 10.18 -6.41 -17.22
N ASP A 59 10.62 -5.57 -16.29
CA ASP A 59 11.92 -5.75 -15.64
C ASP A 59 11.84 -6.27 -14.20
N TYR A 60 10.65 -6.25 -13.58
CA TYR A 60 10.51 -6.57 -12.16
C TYR A 60 9.41 -7.58 -11.86
N ASN A 61 9.76 -8.63 -11.11
CA ASN A 61 8.81 -9.59 -10.54
C ASN A 61 8.07 -8.96 -9.34
N THR A 62 6.73 -8.94 -9.40
CA THR A 62 5.85 -8.43 -8.34
C THR A 62 6.19 -9.00 -6.96
N ASN A 63 6.50 -10.29 -6.84
CA ASN A 63 6.83 -10.91 -5.55
C ASN A 63 8.13 -10.36 -4.96
N THR A 64 9.14 -10.10 -5.80
CA THR A 64 10.41 -9.51 -5.37
C THR A 64 10.17 -8.09 -4.85
N ILE A 65 9.39 -7.29 -5.57
CA ILE A 65 9.05 -5.92 -5.17
C ILE A 65 8.28 -5.91 -3.85
N VAL A 66 7.29 -6.79 -3.70
CA VAL A 66 6.53 -6.93 -2.45
C VAL A 66 7.43 -7.33 -1.28
N LYS A 67 8.42 -8.21 -1.50
CA LYS A 67 9.38 -8.59 -0.47
C LYS A 67 10.23 -7.39 -0.02
N GLU A 68 10.78 -6.64 -0.97
CA GLU A 68 11.62 -5.47 -0.67
C GLU A 68 10.85 -4.32 0.00
N ILE A 69 9.65 -3.99 -0.48
CA ILE A 69 8.84 -2.92 0.14
C ILE A 69 8.43 -3.32 1.57
N ASN A 70 8.21 -4.62 1.84
CA ASN A 70 7.96 -5.09 3.20
C ASN A 70 9.19 -4.98 4.12
N GLN A 71 10.41 -5.14 3.60
CA GLN A 71 11.63 -4.86 4.37
C GLN A 71 11.72 -3.38 4.75
N SER A 72 11.22 -2.50 3.88
CA SER A 72 11.17 -1.05 4.11
C SER A 72 9.92 -0.58 4.86
N ALA A 73 9.00 -1.49 5.23
CA ALA A 73 7.69 -1.13 5.79
C ALA A 73 7.77 -0.30 7.08
N TRP A 74 8.77 -0.58 7.92
CA TRP A 74 8.98 0.20 9.14
C TRP A 74 9.41 1.65 8.84
N LEU A 75 10.31 1.83 7.87
CA LEU A 75 10.76 3.17 7.44
C LEU A 75 9.60 3.94 6.80
N ILE A 76 8.84 3.29 5.91
CA ILE A 76 7.64 3.89 5.31
C ILE A 76 6.66 4.33 6.39
N ARG A 77 6.37 3.47 7.36
CA ARG A 77 5.52 3.79 8.51
C ARG A 77 6.05 4.98 9.31
N LYS A 78 7.37 5.06 9.55
CA LYS A 78 8.00 6.17 10.26
C LYS A 78 7.86 7.48 9.48
N SER A 79 8.10 7.45 8.17
CA SER A 79 7.93 8.62 7.30
C SER A 79 6.49 9.10 7.20
N MET A 80 5.49 8.23 7.40
CA MET A 80 4.09 8.65 7.45
C MET A 80 3.77 9.55 8.65
N LEU A 81 4.51 9.46 9.76
CA LEU A 81 4.21 10.22 10.98
C LEU A 81 4.23 11.75 10.76
N SER A 82 4.98 12.25 9.76
CA SER A 82 4.98 13.67 9.40
C SER A 82 3.75 14.09 8.57
N TYR A 83 3.00 13.13 8.02
CA TYR A 83 1.89 13.39 7.08
C TYR A 83 0.51 13.10 7.67
N VAL A 84 0.42 12.33 8.76
CA VAL A 84 -0.87 11.98 9.37
C VAL A 84 -0.88 12.28 10.86
N ASN A 85 -1.91 13.02 11.29
CA ASN A 85 -2.19 13.20 12.71
C ASN A 85 -3.08 12.05 13.22
N LEU A 86 -2.49 10.86 13.35
CA LEU A 86 -3.15 9.68 13.90
C LEU A 86 -2.54 9.32 15.26
N ARG A 87 -3.41 9.01 16.24
CA ARG A 87 -2.96 8.51 17.56
C ARG A 87 -2.13 7.23 17.44
N PHE A 88 -2.42 6.40 16.44
CA PHE A 88 -1.72 5.17 16.17
C PHE A 88 -1.73 4.89 14.67
N ILE A 89 -0.56 4.59 14.10
CA ILE A 89 -0.43 4.05 12.75
C ILE A 89 -0.42 2.52 12.87
N PRO A 90 -1.20 1.76 12.08
CA PRO A 90 -1.14 0.29 12.07
C PRO A 90 0.15 -0.26 11.48
N LYS A 91 0.49 -1.51 11.80
CA LYS A 91 1.59 -2.23 11.15
C LYS A 91 1.22 -2.39 9.68
N LEU A 92 2.07 -1.90 8.78
CA LEU A 92 1.87 -2.01 7.35
C LEU A 92 2.39 -3.37 6.87
N VAL A 93 1.58 -4.07 6.08
CA VAL A 93 1.98 -5.30 5.40
C VAL A 93 1.58 -5.16 3.94
N PHE A 94 2.58 -5.12 3.07
CA PHE A 94 2.36 -4.93 1.64
C PHE A 94 2.08 -6.27 0.96
N LYS A 95 1.14 -6.27 0.01
CA LYS A 95 0.70 -7.47 -0.72
C LYS A 95 0.49 -7.13 -2.18
N ALA A 96 0.79 -8.08 -3.06
CA ALA A 96 0.44 -7.95 -4.47
C ALA A 96 -1.08 -7.93 -4.63
N ASP A 97 -1.59 -7.03 -5.47
CA ASP A 97 -2.98 -7.06 -5.90
C ASP A 97 -3.16 -8.00 -7.10
N LEU A 98 -3.32 -9.29 -6.80
CA LEU A 98 -3.51 -10.33 -7.81
C LEU A 98 -4.85 -10.20 -8.55
N ALA A 99 -5.84 -9.53 -7.95
CA ALA A 99 -7.14 -9.32 -8.59
C ALA A 99 -7.02 -8.35 -9.78
N PHE A 100 -6.17 -7.32 -9.65
CA PHE A 100 -5.88 -6.40 -10.74
C PHE A 100 -5.13 -7.08 -11.90
N ASP A 101 -4.11 -7.90 -11.61
CA ASP A 101 -3.37 -8.61 -12.66
C ASP A 101 -4.27 -9.58 -13.43
N ASN A 102 -5.21 -10.26 -12.76
CA ASN A 102 -6.20 -11.13 -13.42
C ASN A 102 -7.18 -10.33 -14.29
N PHE A 103 -7.67 -9.18 -13.83
CA PHE A 103 -8.55 -8.32 -14.62
C PHE A 103 -7.88 -7.83 -15.91
N VAL A 104 -6.61 -7.41 -15.85
CA VAL A 104 -5.86 -6.95 -17.03
C VAL A 104 -5.66 -8.07 -18.04
N ASN A 105 -5.45 -9.31 -17.59
CA ASN A 105 -5.28 -10.45 -18.49
C ASN A 105 -6.58 -10.85 -19.21
N ILE A 106 -7.73 -10.75 -18.53
CA ILE A 106 -9.03 -11.07 -19.14
C ILE A 106 -9.48 -9.97 -20.12
N SER A 107 -9.14 -8.71 -19.85
CA SER A 107 -9.54 -7.55 -20.67
C SER A 107 -8.77 -7.41 -21.99
N LYS A 108 -7.75 -8.25 -22.23
CA LYS A 108 -6.92 -8.25 -23.44
C LYS A 108 -7.27 -9.41 -24.39
N GLY A 109 -8.28 -10.22 -24.05
CA GLY A 109 -8.80 -11.30 -24.89
C GLY A 109 -9.88 -10.83 -25.86
#